data_AF-A0A9X6ADU8-F1
#
_entry.id   AF-A0A9X6ADU8-F1
#
_cell.length_a   1.000
_cell.length_b   1.000
_cell.length_c   1.000
_cell.angle_alpha   90.00
_cell.angle_beta   90.00
_cell.angle_gamma   90.00
#
_symmetry.space_group_name_H-M   'P 1'
#
loop_
_entity.id
_entity.type
_entity.pdbx_description
1 polymer ?
#
loop_
_entity_poly.entity_id
_entity_poly.type
_entity_poly.pdbx_seq_one_letter_code
_entity_poly.pdbx_strand_id
1 'polypeptide(L)'
;MTEKTMPGPLPPVRHWPALDLKGVDFDPVLTELMREGPVTRIQLPNGEGWAWLVTRHDDVRMVANDPRFSREAVMDQSVTRLAPHFIPVRGAVGFLDPPDHTRLRRSVAAAFTARGVERVRDKARRTLDVMVDELLRIGPPADLTEAVLTPFPIAVICELMGV
;
A
#
# COMPACT_ATOMS: atom_id res chain seq x y z
N MET A 1 23.54 5.87 -41.48
CA MET A 1 22.42 4.91 -41.33
C MET A 1 22.46 4.38 -39.92
N THR A 2 21.66 4.94 -39.02
CA THR A 2 21.53 4.46 -37.64
C THR A 2 20.62 3.24 -37.65
N GLU A 3 21.23 2.08 -37.42
CA GLU A 3 20.55 0.81 -37.30
C GLU A 3 19.62 0.86 -36.08
N LYS A 4 18.31 1.00 -36.35
CA LYS A 4 17.28 1.09 -35.33
C LYS A 4 17.13 -0.32 -34.74
N THR A 5 17.79 -0.60 -33.62
CA THR A 5 17.62 -1.86 -32.89
C THR A 5 16.13 -2.07 -32.63
N MET A 6 15.55 -3.08 -33.28
CA MET A 6 14.15 -3.45 -33.06
C MET A 6 14.01 -3.85 -31.58
N PRO A 7 13.04 -3.29 -30.83
CA PRO A 7 12.84 -3.70 -29.45
C PRO A 7 12.54 -5.20 -29.42
N GLY A 8 13.21 -5.92 -28.52
CA GLY A 8 12.97 -7.34 -28.32
C GLY A 8 11.50 -7.65 -28.00
N PRO A 9 11.08 -8.92 -28.09
CA PRO A 9 9.71 -9.31 -27.78
C PRO A 9 9.33 -8.89 -26.36
N LEU A 10 8.09 -8.43 -26.17
CA LEU A 10 7.56 -8.08 -24.85
C LEU A 10 7.61 -9.30 -23.92
N PRO A 11 7.94 -9.13 -22.62
CA PRO A 11 7.98 -10.25 -21.67
C PRO A 11 6.60 -10.93 -21.60
N PRO A 12 6.50 -12.25 -21.41
CA PRO A 12 5.21 -12.93 -21.31
C PRO A 12 4.38 -12.37 -20.13
N VAL A 13 3.05 -12.50 -20.22
CA VAL A 13 2.17 -12.18 -19.09
C VAL A 13 2.22 -13.32 -18.08
N ARG A 14 2.46 -12.99 -16.81
CA ARG A 14 2.45 -13.92 -15.68
C ARG A 14 1.14 -13.81 -14.91
N HIS A 15 0.43 -14.93 -14.78
CA HIS A 15 -0.72 -14.99 -13.90
C HIS A 15 -0.23 -15.02 -12.45
N TRP A 16 -0.73 -14.10 -11.63
CA TRP A 16 -0.41 -13.98 -10.21
C TRP A 16 -1.68 -14.26 -9.40
N PRO A 17 -1.87 -15.51 -8.93
CA PRO A 17 -3.06 -15.88 -8.16
C PRO A 17 -3.05 -15.23 -6.77
N ALA A 18 -4.21 -15.17 -6.13
CA ALA A 18 -4.27 -14.88 -4.69
C ALA A 18 -3.71 -16.10 -3.94
N LEU A 19 -2.64 -15.89 -3.16
CA LEU A 19 -1.99 -16.92 -2.37
C LEU A 19 -2.05 -16.55 -0.88
N ASP A 20 -2.40 -17.52 -0.05
CA ASP A 20 -2.27 -17.41 1.40
C ASP A 20 -0.86 -17.82 1.82
N LEU A 21 0.00 -16.83 2.02
CA LEU A 21 1.39 -17.04 2.44
C LEU A 21 1.45 -17.32 3.95
N LYS A 22 2.42 -18.13 4.36
CA LYS A 22 2.60 -18.50 5.76
C LYS A 22 3.42 -17.45 6.50
N GLY A 23 2.83 -16.82 7.52
CA GLY A 23 3.54 -15.87 8.38
C GLY A 23 4.14 -14.70 7.60
N VAL A 24 5.47 -14.63 7.58
CA VAL A 24 6.23 -13.56 6.89
C VAL A 24 7.01 -14.09 5.68
N ASP A 25 6.64 -15.27 5.17
CA ASP A 25 7.26 -15.85 3.98
C ASP A 25 7.06 -14.92 2.77
N PHE A 26 8.12 -14.78 1.97
CA PHE A 26 8.09 -13.91 0.81
C PHE A 26 7.38 -14.58 -0.38
N ASP A 27 6.62 -13.80 -1.16
CA ASP A 27 5.84 -14.32 -2.29
C ASP A 27 6.77 -14.97 -3.35
N PRO A 28 6.60 -16.26 -3.66
CA PRO A 28 7.43 -16.93 -4.65
C PRO A 28 7.21 -16.41 -6.08
N VAL A 29 5.99 -15.99 -6.43
CA VAL A 29 5.67 -15.40 -7.75
C VAL A 29 6.38 -14.05 -7.90
N LEU A 30 6.35 -13.22 -6.84
CA LEU A 30 7.10 -11.97 -6.84
C LEU A 30 8.61 -12.21 -6.97
N THR A 31 9.15 -13.23 -6.28
CA THR A 31 10.57 -13.62 -6.39
C THR A 31 10.96 -13.95 -7.83
N GLU A 32 10.13 -14.71 -8.53
CA GLU A 32 10.35 -15.06 -9.94
C GLU A 32 10.29 -13.81 -10.83
N LEU A 33 9.27 -12.98 -10.68
CA LEU A 33 9.09 -11.73 -11.42
C LEU A 33 10.28 -10.76 -11.23
N MET A 34 10.85 -10.68 -10.03
CA MET A 34 12.05 -9.88 -9.73
C MET A 34 13.30 -10.40 -10.46
N ARG A 35 13.39 -11.71 -10.71
CA ARG A 35 14.51 -12.34 -11.42
C ARG A 35 14.37 -12.29 -12.94
N GLU A 36 13.14 -12.27 -13.44
CA GLU A 36 12.85 -12.26 -14.89
C GLU A 36 13.31 -10.96 -15.57
N GLY A 37 13.22 -9.82 -14.89
CA GLY A 37 13.68 -8.55 -15.43
C GLY A 37 13.18 -7.33 -14.66
N PRO A 38 13.68 -6.13 -15.02
CA PRO A 38 13.27 -4.87 -14.38
C PRO A 38 11.79 -4.54 -14.60
N VAL A 39 11.25 -4.93 -15.75
CA VAL A 39 9.88 -4.66 -16.18
C VAL A 39 9.25 -5.96 -16.68
N THR A 40 8.22 -6.45 -15.99
CA THR A 40 7.48 -7.67 -16.33
C THR A 40 6.01 -7.34 -16.57
N ARG A 41 5.21 -8.33 -17.01
CA ARG A 41 3.76 -8.18 -17.18
C ARG A 41 3.03 -9.18 -16.31
N ILE A 42 2.01 -8.71 -15.60
CA ILE A 42 1.22 -9.55 -14.69
C ILE A 42 -0.28 -9.49 -15.00
N GLN A 43 -0.98 -10.54 -14.62
CA GLN A 43 -2.43 -10.61 -14.57
C GLN A 43 -2.85 -11.13 -13.19
N LEU A 44 -3.60 -10.32 -12.45
CA LEU A 44 -4.16 -10.62 -11.13
C LEU A 44 -5.60 -11.16 -11.25
N PRO A 45 -6.20 -11.70 -10.17
CA PRO A 45 -7.46 -12.43 -10.23
C PRO A 45 -8.69 -11.62 -10.69
N ASN A 46 -8.69 -10.31 -10.49
CA ASN A 46 -9.82 -9.43 -10.81
C ASN A 46 -9.42 -8.37 -11.84
N GLY A 47 -10.43 -7.71 -12.44
CA GLY A 47 -10.23 -6.75 -13.53
C GLY A 47 -9.93 -7.43 -14.86
N GLU A 48 -9.43 -6.66 -15.82
CA GLU A 48 -9.25 -7.11 -17.21
C GLU A 48 -7.82 -6.90 -17.69
N GLY A 49 -7.41 -7.74 -18.65
CA GLY A 49 -6.12 -7.64 -19.32
C GLY A 49 -4.93 -7.93 -18.39
N TRP A 50 -3.87 -7.16 -18.59
CA TRP A 50 -2.59 -7.28 -17.87
C TRP A 50 -2.06 -5.89 -17.53
N ALA A 51 -1.14 -5.83 -16.57
CA ALA A 51 -0.43 -4.60 -16.19
C ALA A 51 1.08 -4.80 -16.23
N TRP A 52 1.82 -3.71 -16.46
CA TRP A 52 3.25 -3.69 -16.24
C TRP A 52 3.56 -3.75 -14.74
N LEU A 53 4.59 -4.51 -14.36
CA LEU A 53 5.15 -4.55 -13.03
C LEU A 53 6.61 -4.11 -13.08
N VAL A 54 6.98 -3.15 -12.23
CA VAL A 54 8.37 -2.72 -12.03
C VAL A 54 8.82 -3.14 -10.63
N THR A 55 10.02 -3.70 -10.52
CA THR A 55 10.52 -4.29 -9.26
C THR A 55 11.85 -3.74 -8.79
N ARG A 56 12.61 -3.05 -9.65
CA ARG A 56 13.84 -2.36 -9.22
C ARG A 56 13.49 -1.09 -8.47
N HIS A 57 14.24 -0.83 -7.41
CA HIS A 57 14.04 0.34 -6.55
C HIS A 57 13.94 1.66 -7.34
N ASP A 58 14.85 1.88 -8.29
CA ASP A 58 14.91 3.13 -9.05
C ASP A 58 13.72 3.27 -10.02
N ASP A 59 13.28 2.17 -10.63
CA ASP A 59 12.10 2.15 -11.51
C ASP A 59 10.81 2.38 -10.72
N VAL A 60 10.69 1.78 -9.52
CA VAL A 60 9.57 2.04 -8.60
C VAL A 60 9.54 3.51 -8.20
N ARG A 61 10.68 4.08 -7.83
CA ARG A 61 10.79 5.50 -7.48
C ARG A 61 10.40 6.39 -8.65
N MET A 62 10.83 6.06 -9.87
CA MET A 62 10.47 6.80 -11.07
C MET A 62 8.95 6.75 -11.31
N VAL A 63 8.35 5.56 -11.39
CA VAL A 63 6.91 5.40 -11.66
C VAL A 63 6.06 6.10 -10.60
N ALA A 64 6.46 6.04 -9.32
CA ALA A 64 5.71 6.64 -8.22
C ALA A 64 5.83 8.17 -8.11
N ASN A 65 6.84 8.80 -8.71
CA ASN A 65 7.11 10.23 -8.57
C ASN A 65 7.10 11.03 -9.88
N ASP A 66 6.91 10.38 -11.02
CA ASP A 66 6.90 11.03 -12.33
C ASP A 66 5.46 11.39 -12.75
N PRO A 67 5.18 12.66 -13.10
CA PRO A 67 3.82 13.13 -13.44
C PRO A 67 3.24 12.50 -14.71
N ARG A 68 4.02 11.70 -15.45
CA ARG A 68 3.53 10.91 -16.60
C ARG A 68 2.65 9.73 -16.16
N PHE A 69 2.68 9.32 -14.88
CA PHE A 69 1.86 8.24 -14.35
C PHE A 69 0.71 8.80 -13.51
N SER A 70 -0.52 8.46 -13.88
CA SER A 70 -1.75 9.02 -13.31
C SER A 70 -2.49 7.99 -12.45
N ARG A 71 -2.99 8.45 -11.30
CA ARG A 71 -3.93 7.71 -10.45
C ARG A 71 -5.37 7.96 -10.84
N GLU A 72 -5.70 9.15 -11.32
CA GLU A 72 -7.06 9.51 -11.73
C GLU A 72 -7.54 8.67 -12.91
N ALA A 73 -6.68 8.47 -13.91
CA ALA A 73 -6.98 7.69 -15.12
C ALA A 73 -7.29 6.20 -14.84
N VAL A 74 -6.90 5.66 -13.68
CA VAL A 74 -7.21 4.27 -13.30
C VAL A 74 -8.71 4.06 -13.07
N MET A 75 -9.45 5.11 -12.70
CA MET A 75 -10.89 5.00 -12.42
C MET A 75 -11.74 4.75 -13.67
N ASP A 76 -11.20 5.03 -14.85
CA ASP A 76 -11.90 4.88 -16.12
C ASP A 76 -11.48 3.60 -16.85
N GLN A 77 -10.70 2.74 -16.19
CA GLN A 77 -10.19 1.48 -16.74
C GLN A 77 -10.41 0.33 -15.77
N SER A 78 -10.78 -0.84 -16.30
CA SER A 78 -10.88 -2.08 -15.51
C SER A 78 -9.50 -2.74 -15.35
N VAL A 79 -8.51 -2.03 -14.79
CA VAL A 79 -7.14 -2.55 -14.65
C VAL A 79 -7.14 -3.82 -13.79
N THR A 80 -6.35 -4.81 -14.21
CA THR A 80 -6.12 -6.04 -13.43
C THR A 80 -5.64 -5.72 -12.01
N ARG A 81 -6.21 -6.40 -11.00
CA ARG A 81 -6.04 -6.07 -9.57
C ARG A 81 -6.33 -7.27 -8.66
N LEU A 82 -5.83 -7.21 -7.43
CA LEU A 82 -6.05 -8.26 -6.44
C LEU A 82 -7.47 -8.21 -5.86
N ALA A 83 -7.91 -7.04 -5.36
CA ALA A 83 -9.23 -6.88 -4.76
C ALA A 83 -10.34 -6.84 -5.82
N PRO A 84 -11.53 -7.42 -5.56
CA PRO A 84 -12.64 -7.41 -6.52
C PRO A 84 -13.16 -5.99 -6.79
N HIS A 85 -13.04 -5.09 -5.81
CA HIS A 85 -13.52 -3.71 -5.85
C HIS A 85 -12.43 -2.73 -5.38
N PHE A 86 -12.53 -1.48 -5.80
CA PHE A 86 -11.63 -0.44 -5.32
C PHE A 86 -11.98 -0.04 -3.88
N ILE A 87 -10.96 0.09 -3.03
CA ILE A 87 -11.12 0.56 -1.64
C ILE A 87 -11.41 2.07 -1.60
N PRO A 88 -10.62 2.94 -2.25
CA PRO A 88 -10.92 4.37 -2.25
C PRO A 88 -12.13 4.68 -3.16
N VAL A 89 -12.87 5.73 -2.85
CA VAL A 89 -13.94 6.24 -3.71
C VAL A 89 -13.42 7.26 -4.71
N ARG A 90 -14.21 7.57 -5.75
CA ARG A 90 -13.87 8.67 -6.69
C ARG A 90 -13.70 9.97 -5.90
N GLY A 91 -12.59 10.68 -6.16
CA GLY A 91 -12.22 11.90 -5.45
C GLY A 91 -11.47 11.69 -4.13
N ALA A 92 -11.30 10.45 -3.65
CA ALA A 92 -10.40 10.17 -2.54
C ALA A 92 -8.94 10.39 -2.96
N VAL A 93 -8.07 10.76 -2.01
CA VAL A 93 -6.65 11.08 -2.27
C VAL A 93 -5.90 9.99 -3.03
N GLY A 94 -6.29 8.72 -2.89
CA GLY A 94 -5.69 7.59 -3.60
C GLY A 94 -5.97 7.56 -5.11
N PHE A 95 -6.92 8.35 -5.62
CA PHE A 95 -7.32 8.45 -7.03
C PHE A 95 -7.20 9.87 -7.60
N LEU A 96 -6.46 10.76 -6.93
CA LEU A 96 -6.21 12.10 -7.42
C LEU A 96 -4.76 12.24 -7.87
N ASP A 97 -4.55 13.06 -8.89
CA ASP A 97 -3.24 13.54 -9.32
C ASP A 97 -3.03 15.00 -8.86
N PRO A 98 -1.78 15.51 -8.88
CA PRO A 98 -1.56 16.95 -8.77
C PRO A 98 -2.33 17.72 -9.86
N PRO A 99 -2.91 18.90 -9.55
CA PRO A 99 -2.73 19.67 -8.31
C PRO A 99 -3.68 19.29 -7.16
N ASP A 100 -4.79 18.60 -7.43
CA ASP A 100 -5.82 18.33 -6.42
C ASP A 100 -5.36 17.40 -5.30
N HIS A 101 -4.56 16.38 -5.64
CA HIS A 101 -3.87 15.55 -4.65
C HIS A 101 -3.02 16.38 -3.69
N THR A 102 -2.24 17.33 -4.23
CA THR A 102 -1.37 18.21 -3.43
C THR A 102 -2.17 19.12 -2.52
N ARG A 103 -3.28 19.66 -3.02
CA ARG A 103 -4.20 20.50 -2.26
C ARG A 103 -4.82 19.74 -1.09
N LEU A 104 -5.34 18.54 -1.31
CA LEU A 104 -5.95 17.72 -0.25
C LEU A 104 -4.92 17.22 0.76
N ARG A 105 -3.73 16.76 0.34
CA ARG A 105 -2.70 16.34 1.31
C ARG A 105 -2.23 17.48 2.19
N ARG A 106 -2.15 18.71 1.65
CA ARG A 106 -1.70 19.88 2.41
C ARG A 106 -2.60 20.22 3.58
N SER A 107 -3.92 19.98 3.49
CA SER A 107 -4.86 20.34 4.57
C SER A 107 -4.61 19.57 5.87
N VAL A 108 -4.08 18.35 5.79
CA VAL A 108 -3.84 17.48 6.96
C VAL A 108 -2.36 17.22 7.25
N ALA A 109 -1.46 17.53 6.32
CA ALA A 109 -0.04 17.16 6.40
C ALA A 109 0.63 17.53 7.74
N ALA A 110 0.32 18.70 8.31
CA ALA A 110 0.90 19.16 9.58
C ALA A 110 0.67 18.17 10.74
N ALA A 111 -0.52 17.55 10.81
CA ALA A 111 -0.87 16.59 11.85
C ALA A 111 -0.06 15.28 11.76
N PHE A 112 0.40 14.92 10.56
CA PHE A 112 1.14 13.67 10.29
C PHE A 112 2.66 13.87 10.16
N THR A 113 3.18 15.08 10.42
CA THR A 113 4.64 15.28 10.54
C THR A 113 5.17 14.64 11.82
N ALA A 114 6.48 14.41 11.93
CA ALA A 114 7.12 13.93 13.16
C ALA A 114 6.72 14.77 14.39
N ARG A 115 6.67 16.11 14.24
CA ARG A 115 6.21 17.03 15.28
C ARG A 115 4.70 16.91 15.54
N GLY A 116 3.91 16.67 14.51
CA GLY A 116 2.46 16.49 14.61
C GLY A 116 2.09 15.26 15.43
N VAL A 117 2.67 14.11 15.11
CA VAL A 117 2.39 12.84 15.80
C VAL A 117 2.94 12.81 17.23
N GLU A 118 4.00 13.56 17.54
CA GLU A 118 4.51 13.67 18.91
C GLU A 118 3.45 14.19 19.89
N ARG A 119 2.49 15.00 19.42
CA ARG A 119 1.39 15.53 20.25
C ARG A 119 0.49 14.44 20.83
N VAL A 120 0.34 13.31 20.15
CA VAL A 120 -0.50 12.18 20.60
C VAL A 120 0.30 11.12 21.35
N ARG A 121 1.62 11.22 21.37
CA ARG A 121 2.51 10.17 21.90
C ARG A 121 2.23 9.82 23.36
N ASP A 122 2.11 10.82 24.23
CA ASP A 122 1.90 10.58 25.65
C ASP A 122 0.55 9.91 25.94
N LYS A 123 -0.50 10.30 25.19
CA LYS A 123 -1.80 9.67 25.32
C LYS A 123 -1.80 8.25 24.75
N ALA A 124 -1.19 8.05 23.58
CA ALA A 124 -1.02 6.73 23.00
C ALA A 124 -0.28 5.79 23.96
N ARG A 125 0.83 6.24 24.56
CA ARG A 125 1.55 5.46 25.58
C ARG A 125 0.66 5.06 26.75
N ARG A 126 -0.06 6.01 27.36
CA ARG A 126 -1.00 5.69 28.46
C ARG A 126 -2.09 4.70 28.04
N THR A 127 -2.64 4.84 26.84
CA THR A 127 -3.62 3.90 26.30
C THR A 127 -3.03 2.49 26.16
N LEU A 128 -1.81 2.39 25.65
CA LEU A 128 -1.10 1.13 25.54
C LEU A 128 -0.80 0.51 26.91
N ASP A 129 -0.33 1.32 27.86
CA ASP A 129 -0.01 0.88 29.22
C ASP A 129 -1.24 0.25 29.89
N VAL A 130 -2.43 0.87 29.76
CA VAL A 130 -3.68 0.32 30.28
C VAL A 130 -4.04 -1.03 29.63
N MET A 131 -3.87 -1.16 28.31
CA MET A 131 -4.14 -2.43 27.61
C MET A 131 -3.18 -3.54 28.04
N VAL A 132 -1.90 -3.21 28.24
CA VAL A 132 -0.88 -4.15 28.70
C VAL A 132 -1.09 -4.53 30.16
N ASP A 133 -1.41 -3.58 31.04
CA ASP A 133 -1.70 -3.85 32.45
C ASP A 133 -2.89 -4.80 32.61
N GLU A 134 -3.94 -4.61 31.81
CA GLU A 134 -5.10 -5.50 31.80
C GLU A 134 -4.75 -6.90 31.27
N LEU A 135 -3.96 -6.98 30.21
CA LEU A 135 -3.44 -8.25 29.68
C LEU A 135 -2.64 -9.02 30.74
N LEU A 136 -1.77 -8.31 31.49
CA LEU A 136 -0.99 -8.90 32.57
C LEU A 136 -1.86 -9.36 33.74
N ARG A 137 -2.93 -8.62 34.05
CA ARG A 137 -3.89 -8.96 35.12
C ARG A 137 -4.69 -10.23 34.80
N ILE A 138 -5.07 -10.42 33.53
CA ILE A 138 -5.77 -11.64 33.07
C ILE A 138 -4.83 -12.86 33.16
N GLY A 139 -3.54 -12.67 32.84
CA GLY A 139 -2.53 -13.72 32.87
C GLY A 139 -2.56 -14.64 31.63
N PRO A 140 -1.53 -15.49 31.46
CA PRO A 140 -1.43 -16.36 30.30
C PRO A 140 -2.34 -17.61 30.39
N PRO A 141 -2.79 -18.16 29.24
CA PRO A 141 -2.58 -17.66 27.88
C PRO A 141 -3.51 -16.50 27.51
N ALA A 142 -3.07 -15.64 26.60
CA ALA A 142 -3.88 -14.53 26.09
C ALA A 142 -3.59 -14.24 24.60
N ASP A 143 -4.58 -13.70 23.89
CA ASP A 143 -4.44 -13.24 22.49
C ASP A 143 -3.97 -11.79 22.45
N LEU A 144 -2.72 -11.58 22.06
CA LEU A 144 -2.11 -10.26 21.94
C LEU A 144 -2.78 -9.40 20.84
N THR A 145 -3.30 -10.04 19.80
CA THR A 145 -3.99 -9.36 18.69
C THR A 145 -5.30 -8.76 19.16
N GLU A 146 -6.10 -9.55 19.86
CA GLU A 146 -7.38 -9.11 20.42
C GLU A 146 -7.16 -8.06 21.52
N ALA A 147 -6.23 -8.31 22.45
CA ALA A 147 -6.07 -7.47 23.62
C ALA A 147 -5.34 -6.15 23.35
N VAL A 148 -4.40 -6.12 22.39
CA VAL A 148 -3.52 -4.96 22.19
C VAL A 148 -3.44 -4.53 20.73
N LEU A 149 -3.04 -5.41 19.81
CA LEU A 149 -2.66 -4.99 18.45
C LEU A 149 -3.84 -4.49 17.61
N THR A 150 -5.06 -4.97 17.87
CA THR A 150 -6.29 -4.49 17.24
C THR A 150 -6.79 -3.19 17.86
N PRO A 151 -7.04 -3.10 19.19
CA PRO A 151 -7.62 -1.90 19.77
C PRO A 151 -6.66 -0.71 19.82
N PHE A 152 -5.33 -0.94 19.94
CA PHE A 152 -4.38 0.15 20.10
C PHE A 152 -4.30 1.09 18.87
N PRO A 153 -4.09 0.61 17.62
CA PRO A 153 -4.10 1.48 16.45
C PRO A 153 -5.42 2.20 16.24
N ILE A 154 -6.56 1.54 16.55
CA ILE A 154 -7.90 2.15 16.48
C ILE A 154 -7.98 3.33 17.45
N ALA A 155 -7.59 3.14 18.71
CA ALA A 155 -7.60 4.22 19.69
C ALA A 155 -6.69 5.39 19.28
N VAL A 156 -5.51 5.11 18.73
CA VAL A 156 -4.56 6.14 18.28
C VAL A 156 -5.10 6.93 17.09
N ILE A 157 -5.70 6.27 16.09
CA ILE A 157 -6.25 6.98 14.93
C ILE A 157 -7.51 7.78 15.30
N CYS A 158 -8.40 7.25 16.16
CA CYS A 158 -9.57 7.98 16.65
C CYS A 158 -9.14 9.25 17.41
N GLU A 159 -8.10 9.17 18.23
CA GLU A 159 -7.55 10.33 18.93
C GLU A 159 -7.01 11.38 17.96
N LEU A 160 -6.27 10.95 16.94
CA LEU A 160 -5.70 11.86 15.94
C LEU A 160 -6.79 12.52 15.08
N MET A 161 -7.89 11.80 14.81
CA MET A 161 -9.02 12.27 14.02
C MET A 161 -10.06 13.06 14.83
N GLY A 162 -10.03 12.98 16.16
CA GLY A 162 -10.99 13.63 17.05
C GLY A 162 -12.37 12.99 17.05
N VAL A 163 -12.42 11.65 16.90
CA VAL A 163 -13.65 10.83 16.94
C VAL A 163 -14.06 10.53 18.37
#